data_AF-A0A1C0UD56-F1
#
_entry.id   AF-A0A1C0UD56-F1
#
_cell.length_a   1.000
_cell.length_b   1.000
_cell.length_c   1.000
_cell.angle_alpha   90.00
_cell.angle_beta   90.00
_cell.angle_gamma   90.00
#
_symmetry.space_group_name_H-M   'P 1'
#
loop_
_entity.id
_entity.type
_entity.pdbx_description
1 polymer ?
#
loop_
_entity_poly.entity_id
_entity_poly.type
_entity_poly.pdbx_seq_one_letter_code
_entity_poly.pdbx_strand_id
1 'polypeptide(L)'
;MSEPTTTQGAKQPASIKAMQVLVRGRIEQMRAHEGTRYTRIMTPAPDAYSRPQIVEVRGRQKLGERGDEVTVLCSLGGYQRKAYQFKNKDTGEVETVTPVDMTLDVVE
;
A
#
# COMPACT_ATOMS: atom_id res chain seq x y z
N MET A 1 -25.29 -8.17 38.78
CA MET A 1 -23.97 -7.60 38.41
C MET A 1 -23.50 -8.36 37.19
N SER A 2 -23.85 -7.88 36.00
CA SER A 2 -23.48 -8.51 34.72
C SER A 2 -23.07 -7.37 33.79
N GLU A 3 -21.76 -7.26 33.58
CA GLU A 3 -21.12 -6.22 32.79
C GLU A 3 -21.56 -6.31 31.32
N PRO A 4 -21.87 -5.19 30.65
CA PRO A 4 -22.09 -5.21 29.22
C PRO A 4 -20.75 -5.28 28.48
N THR A 5 -20.55 -6.33 27.68
CA THR A 5 -19.46 -6.45 26.72
C THR A 5 -19.63 -5.39 25.63
N THR A 6 -18.80 -4.35 25.67
CA THR A 6 -18.71 -3.33 24.62
C THR A 6 -18.24 -3.97 23.31
N THR A 7 -19.19 -4.23 22.42
CA THR A 7 -18.92 -4.59 21.03
C THR A 7 -18.41 -3.33 20.33
N GLN A 8 -17.11 -3.29 20.01
CA GLN A 8 -16.51 -2.20 19.25
C GLN A 8 -17.17 -2.13 17.87
N GLY A 9 -17.90 -1.03 17.64
CA GLY A 9 -18.59 -0.77 16.39
C GLY A 9 -17.62 -0.75 15.21
N ALA A 10 -17.95 -1.50 14.16
CA ALA A 10 -17.34 -1.36 12.85
C ALA A 10 -17.48 0.11 12.41
N LYS A 11 -16.37 0.85 12.36
CA LYS A 11 -16.34 2.22 11.84
C LYS A 11 -16.94 2.19 10.43
N GLN A 12 -17.99 2.97 10.21
CA GLN A 12 -18.55 3.27 8.89
C GLN A 12 -17.40 3.56 7.91
N PRO A 13 -17.44 3.03 6.67
CA PRO A 13 -16.43 3.38 5.69
C PRO A 13 -16.53 4.89 5.48
N ALA A 14 -15.54 5.62 5.96
CA ALA A 14 -15.41 7.05 5.71
C ALA A 14 -15.54 7.24 4.20
N SER A 15 -16.36 8.21 3.77
CA SER A 15 -16.50 8.55 2.35
C SER A 15 -15.10 8.77 1.77
N ILE A 16 -14.66 7.84 0.94
CA ILE A 16 -13.31 7.86 0.36
C ILE A 16 -13.25 9.12 -0.51
N LYS A 17 -12.34 10.04 -0.18
CA LYS A 17 -12.13 11.25 -0.98
C LYS A 17 -11.45 10.89 -2.30
N ALA A 18 -11.51 11.79 -3.28
CA ALA A 18 -10.75 11.63 -4.51
C ALA A 18 -9.26 11.36 -4.19
N MET A 19 -8.64 10.49 -4.97
CA MET A 19 -7.25 10.03 -4.78
C MET A 19 -6.99 9.29 -3.46
N GLN A 20 -8.02 8.78 -2.77
CA GLN A 20 -7.85 7.87 -1.65
C GLN A 20 -8.16 6.43 -2.06
N VAL A 21 -7.43 5.49 -1.47
CA VAL A 21 -7.54 4.05 -1.70
C VAL A 21 -7.62 3.36 -0.34
N LEU A 22 -8.59 2.47 -0.19
CA LEU A 22 -8.69 1.61 0.97
C LEU A 22 -7.90 0.33 0.71
N VAL A 23 -6.81 0.13 1.44
CA VAL A 23 -5.98 -1.07 1.36
C VAL A 23 -6.36 -2.02 2.48
N ARG A 24 -6.80 -3.23 2.14
CA ARG A 24 -7.03 -4.31 3.09
C ARG A 24 -6.16 -5.50 2.77
N GLY A 25 -5.49 -6.05 3.78
CA GLY A 25 -4.65 -7.22 3.59
C GLY A 25 -3.81 -7.56 4.81
N ARG A 26 -2.86 -8.46 4.64
CA ARG A 26 -1.96 -8.94 5.68
C ARG A 26 -0.60 -8.28 5.60
N ILE A 27 -0.04 -7.87 6.73
CA ILE A 27 1.33 -7.31 6.78
C ILE A 27 2.35 -8.44 6.58
N GLU A 28 3.17 -8.33 5.54
CA GLU A 28 4.28 -9.25 5.31
C GLU A 28 5.60 -8.75 5.89
N GLN A 29 5.86 -7.46 5.72
CA GLN A 29 7.13 -6.86 6.09
C GLN A 29 6.92 -5.40 6.48
N MET A 30 7.68 -4.97 7.49
CA MET A 30 7.80 -3.58 7.86
C MET A 30 9.26 -3.17 7.80
N ARG A 31 9.53 -1.98 7.28
CA ARG A 31 10.84 -1.34 7.28
C ARG A 31 10.67 0.09 7.78
N ALA A 32 11.67 0.62 8.46
CA ALA A 32 11.72 2.02 8.83
C ALA A 32 12.98 2.63 8.22
N HIS A 33 12.82 3.77 7.56
CA HIS A 33 13.93 4.52 6.98
C HIS A 33 13.65 6.01 7.13
N GLU A 34 14.61 6.76 7.67
CA GLU A 34 14.53 8.22 7.83
C GLU A 34 13.22 8.72 8.49
N GLY A 35 12.73 7.98 9.50
CA GLY A 35 11.49 8.33 10.21
C GLY A 35 10.19 7.98 9.47
N THR A 36 10.28 7.47 8.24
CA THR A 36 9.13 6.91 7.50
C THR A 36 9.09 5.39 7.63
N ARG A 37 7.92 4.86 7.96
CA ARG A 37 7.67 3.41 8.02
C ARG A 37 7.06 2.95 6.71
N TYR A 38 7.70 1.98 6.08
CA TYR A 38 7.28 1.30 4.86
C TYR A 38 6.72 -0.06 5.24
N THR A 39 5.42 -0.25 5.01
CA THR A 39 4.71 -1.49 5.34
C THR A 39 4.27 -2.15 4.05
N ARG A 40 4.69 -3.39 3.84
CA ARG A 40 4.24 -4.21 2.71
C ARG A 40 3.03 -5.02 3.13
N ILE A 41 1.94 -4.81 2.41
CA ILE A 41 0.65 -5.45 2.65
C ILE A 41 0.35 -6.35 1.46
N MET A 42 0.13 -7.63 1.74
CA MET A 42 -0.41 -8.58 0.78
C MET A 42 -1.93 -8.50 0.82
N THR A 43 -2.52 -8.05 -0.28
CA THR A 43 -3.97 -7.98 -0.45
C THR A 43 -4.55 -9.37 -0.73
N PRO A 44 -5.82 -9.64 -0.40
CA PRO A 44 -6.46 -10.89 -0.78
C PRO A 44 -6.45 -11.05 -2.31
N ALA A 45 -6.19 -12.27 -2.78
CA ALA A 45 -6.27 -12.57 -4.21
C ALA A 45 -7.71 -12.38 -4.72
N PRO A 46 -7.89 -11.83 -5.93
CA PRO A 46 -9.22 -11.64 -6.52
C PRO A 46 -9.92 -12.96 -6.88
N ASP A 47 -9.15 -14.03 -7.12
CA ASP A 47 -9.64 -15.38 -7.37
C ASP A 47 -8.63 -16.44 -6.86
N ALA A 48 -8.98 -17.73 -6.94
CA ALA A 48 -8.18 -18.84 -6.41
C ALA A 48 -6.87 -19.13 -7.17
N TYR A 49 -6.70 -18.58 -8.38
CA TYR A 49 -5.53 -18.82 -9.24
C TYR A 49 -4.67 -17.56 -9.44
N SER A 50 -5.15 -16.41 -8.97
CA SER A 50 -4.50 -15.13 -9.09
C SER A 50 -3.47 -14.91 -7.99
N ARG A 51 -2.35 -14.28 -8.37
CA ARG A 51 -1.34 -13.86 -7.41
C ARG A 51 -1.87 -12.67 -6.60
N PRO A 52 -1.76 -12.72 -5.25
CA PRO A 52 -2.04 -11.58 -4.39
C PRO A 52 -1.29 -10.33 -4.84
N GLN A 53 -1.94 -9.16 -4.79
CA GLN A 53 -1.23 -7.91 -5.05
C GLN A 53 -0.45 -7.53 -3.78
N ILE A 54 0.80 -7.12 -3.96
CA ILE A 54 1.64 -6.61 -2.86
C ILE A 54 1.73 -5.10 -3.04
N VAL A 55 1.29 -4.37 -2.02
CA VAL A 55 1.35 -2.91 -2.01
C VAL A 55 2.24 -2.44 -0.87
N GLU A 56 3.02 -1.39 -1.13
CA GLU A 56 3.87 -0.76 -0.13
C GLU A 56 3.22 0.56 0.30
N VAL A 57 2.97 0.67 1.60
CA VAL A 57 2.28 1.79 2.24
C VAL A 57 3.25 2.51 3.17
N ARG A 58 3.24 3.84 3.13
CA ARG A 58 4.14 4.71 3.91
C ARG A 58 3.38 5.47 4.98
N GLY A 59 3.87 5.47 6.20
CA GLY A 59 3.29 6.25 7.29
C GLY A 59 4.32 6.60 8.35
N ARG A 60 3.91 7.37 9.36
CA ARG A 60 4.73 7.64 10.55
C ARG A 60 4.39 6.64 11.65
N GLN A 61 3.12 6.28 11.74
CA GLN A 61 2.60 5.35 12.73
C GLN A 61 2.84 3.88 12.35
N LYS A 62 2.93 3.03 13.37
CA LYS A 62 2.98 1.58 13.19
C LYS A 62 1.58 1.08 12.88
N LEU A 63 1.41 0.38 11.76
CA LEU A 63 0.11 -0.15 11.33
C LEU A 63 -0.28 -1.46 12.02
N GLY A 64 0.69 -2.26 12.46
CA GLY A 64 0.48 -3.56 13.11
C GLY A 64 1.78 -4.35 13.19
N GLU A 65 1.69 -5.65 13.42
CA GLU A 65 2.79 -6.61 13.36
C GLU A 65 2.76 -7.46 12.08
N ARG A 66 3.86 -8.15 11.80
CA ARG A 66 3.89 -9.11 10.68
C ARG A 66 2.87 -10.23 10.95
N GLY A 67 1.99 -10.46 9.99
CA GLY A 67 0.91 -11.45 10.08
C GLY A 67 -0.46 -10.83 10.40
N ASP A 68 -0.52 -9.58 10.86
CA ASP A 68 -1.79 -8.93 11.17
C ASP A 68 -2.56 -8.56 9.89
N GLU A 69 -3.87 -8.74 9.94
CA GLU A 69 -4.79 -8.17 8.95
C GLU A 69 -5.12 -6.73 9.29
N VAL A 70 -4.86 -5.83 8.35
CA VAL A 70 -5.07 -4.39 8.50
C VAL A 70 -5.96 -3.87 7.39
N THR A 71 -6.75 -2.84 7.72
CA THR A 71 -7.51 -2.05 6.76
C THR A 71 -7.09 -0.59 6.93
N VAL A 72 -6.45 -0.02 5.91
CA VAL A 72 -5.76 1.26 5.98
C VAL A 72 -6.21 2.15 4.84
N LEU A 73 -6.65 3.36 5.17
CA LEU A 73 -6.96 4.39 4.17
C LEU A 73 -5.65 5.08 3.77
N CYS A 74 -5.34 5.05 2.48
CA CYS A 74 -4.14 5.63 1.91
C CYS A 74 -4.52 6.71 0.90
N SER A 75 -3.69 7.74 0.76
CA SER A 75 -3.71 8.67 -0.36
C SER A 75 -2.81 8.10 -1.46
N LEU A 76 -3.37 7.95 -2.65
CA LEU A 76 -2.62 7.58 -3.85
C LEU A 76 -1.94 8.83 -4.39
N GLY A 77 -0.61 8.81 -4.34
CA GLY A 77 0.25 9.78 -5.01
C GLY A 77 1.02 9.13 -6.15
N GLY A 78 1.78 9.95 -6.86
CA GLY A 78 2.74 9.48 -7.84
C GLY A 78 3.58 10.62 -8.35
N TYR A 79 4.81 10.32 -8.75
CA TYR A 79 5.67 11.29 -9.39
C TYR A 79 6.44 10.65 -10.54
N GLN A 80 6.70 11.47 -11.55
CA GLN A 80 7.49 11.09 -12.70
C GLN A 80 8.96 11.25 -12.34
N ARG A 81 9.77 10.18 -12.45
CA ARG A 81 11.22 10.34 -12.34
C ARG A 81 11.81 10.79 -13.67
N LYS A 82 13.07 11.24 -13.61
CA LYS A 82 13.83 11.64 -14.79
C LYS A 82 13.85 10.51 -15.81
N ALA A 83 13.52 10.84 -17.06
CA ALA A 83 13.60 9.90 -18.16
C ALA A 83 15.04 9.40 -18.30
N TYR A 84 15.20 8.09 -18.52
CA TYR A 84 16.49 7.48 -18.78
C TYR A 84 16.43 6.66 -20.07
N GLN A 85 17.57 6.61 -20.75
CA GLN A 85 17.72 5.80 -21.94
C GLN A 85 18.02 4.36 -21.51
N PHE A 86 17.15 3.45 -21.90
CA PHE A 86 17.30 2.03 -21.72
C PHE A 86 17.63 1.42 -23.07
N LYS A 87 18.79 0.76 -23.17
CA LYS A 87 19.12 -0.03 -24.34
C LYS A 87 18.47 -1.39 -24.19
N ASN A 88 17.51 -1.69 -25.04
CA ASN A 88 16.87 -3.00 -25.08
C ASN A 88 17.91 -4.04 -25.50
N LYS A 89 18.11 -5.06 -24.67
CA LYS A 89 19.15 -6.09 -24.88
C LYS A 89 18.79 -7.04 -26.02
N ASP A 90 17.51 -7.15 -26.38
CA ASP A 90 17.03 -8.08 -27.40
C ASP A 90 17.03 -7.44 -28.80
N THR A 91 16.70 -6.15 -28.90
CA THR A 91 16.62 -5.42 -30.19
C THR A 91 17.79 -4.48 -30.44
N GLY A 92 18.57 -4.13 -29.41
CA GLY A 92 19.67 -3.17 -29.50
C GLY A 92 19.22 -1.70 -29.61
N GLU A 93 17.92 -1.43 -29.68
CA GLU A 93 17.35 -0.09 -29.76
C GLU A 93 17.47 0.65 -28.42
N VAL A 94 17.71 1.96 -28.51
CA VAL A 94 17.77 2.85 -27.34
C VAL A 94 16.41 3.50 -27.16
N GLU A 95 15.66 3.00 -26.18
CA GLU A 95 14.35 3.55 -25.82
C GLU A 95 14.50 4.57 -24.69
N THR A 96 13.71 5.64 -24.73
CA THR A 96 13.65 6.61 -23.63
C THR A 96 12.47 6.24 -22.73
N VAL A 97 12.77 5.74 -21.53
CA VAL A 97 11.76 5.32 -20.55
C VAL A 97 11.56 6.44 -19.55
N THR A 98 10.30 6.83 -19.37
CA THR A 98 9.89 7.77 -18.32
C THR A 98 9.11 7.01 -17.25
N PRO A 99 9.76 6.58 -16.16
CA PRO A 99 9.09 5.82 -15.12
C PRO A 99 8.15 6.71 -14.29
N VAL A 100 6.98 6.18 -13.97
CA VAL A 100 6.02 6.77 -13.04
C VAL A 100 6.00 5.90 -11.80
N ASP A 101 6.47 6.45 -10.68
CA ASP A 101 6.44 5.77 -9.39
C ASP A 101 5.16 6.16 -8.66
N MET A 102 4.35 5.17 -8.29
CA MET A 102 3.16 5.36 -7.47
C MET A 102 3.51 5.29 -5.98
N THR A 103 2.83 6.09 -5.18
CA THR A 103 3.04 6.19 -3.74
C THR A 103 1.71 5.97 -3.02
N LEU A 104 1.74 5.24 -1.92
CA LEU A 104 0.60 5.09 -1.04
C LEU A 104 1.01 5.63 0.33
N ASP A 105 0.45 6.77 0.70
CA ASP A 105 0.75 7.45 1.95
C ASP A 105 -0.46 7.29 2.89
N VAL A 106 -0.25 6.77 4.10
CA VAL A 106 -1.31 6.55 5.08
C VAL A 106 -1.96 7.89 5.42
N VAL A 107 -3.29 7.92 5.38
CA VAL A 107 -4.06 9.05 5.90
C VAL A 107 -4.15 8.88 7.41
N GLU A 108 -3.34 9.66 8.14
CA GLU A 108 -3.33 9.70 9.61
C GLU A 108 -4.37 10.69 10.19
#